data_AF-A0A929PJB8-F1
#
_entry.id   AF-A0A929PJB8-F1
#
_cell.length_a   1.000
_cell.length_b   1.000
_cell.length_c   1.000
_cell.angle_alpha   90.00
_cell.angle_beta   90.00
_cell.angle_gamma   90.00
#
_symmetry.space_group_name_H-M   'P 1'
#
loop_
_entity.id
_entity.type
_entity.pdbx_description
1 polymer ?
#
loop_
_entity_poly.entity_id
_entity_poly.type
_entity_poly.pdbx_seq_one_letter_code
_entity_poly.pdbx_strand_id
1 'polypeptide(L)'
;MISRKKTIAVALSGGVDSSYAASILKDEGWNIIGIHLLLPISPKERAEKVRITKLLSDRLNIPLYLLDVNNSFQKEVIDYFTRSYFLGLTPNPCVVCNYVVKFEQIIKWMDNKRIDYLATGHYARVRENGNGKYRELIKGKDRGKDQSYFLHRLNQSHLSRTIFPLGDLKKAEISLLAKEKGLSQSIYPESQEICFIPNNNYKSFFKKQVNIKLPPPGNIVDLDANVLGVHSGFYAYTIGQRHGLGVGSREPLYVCQIRLETNEIVVGPREALFTTTLTAEDFNWIGALPEEKKIRVQAQIRYRHEPADGTLAIISPDIVHFEFDTPQWAITPGQAFVCYEGEKVLGGGWIKKP
;
A
#
# COMPACT_ATOMS: atom_id res chain seq x y z
N MET A 1 -34.43 -17.07 20.73
CA MET A 1 -32.98 -16.77 20.69
C MET A 1 -32.81 -15.28 20.50
N ILE A 2 -32.27 -14.56 21.48
CA ILE A 2 -31.97 -13.13 21.33
C ILE A 2 -30.79 -13.03 20.36
N SER A 3 -31.01 -12.47 19.17
CA SER A 3 -29.96 -12.21 18.19
C SER A 3 -28.87 -11.36 18.83
N ARG A 4 -27.65 -11.88 18.95
CA ARG A 4 -26.50 -11.11 19.45
C ARG A 4 -26.31 -9.88 18.56
N LYS A 5 -26.23 -8.70 19.16
CA LYS A 5 -25.90 -7.47 18.44
C LYS A 5 -24.51 -7.62 17.80
N LYS A 6 -24.45 -7.49 16.46
CA LYS A 6 -23.20 -7.62 15.70
C LYS A 6 -22.15 -6.65 16.23
N THR A 7 -20.94 -7.14 16.47
CA THR A 7 -19.80 -6.36 16.96
C THR A 7 -18.87 -6.00 15.81
N ILE A 8 -18.44 -4.74 15.75
CA ILE A 8 -17.45 -4.25 14.79
C ILE A 8 -16.21 -3.75 15.51
N ALA A 9 -15.05 -4.26 15.09
CA ALA A 9 -13.76 -3.73 15.46
C ALA A 9 -13.38 -2.58 14.52
N VAL A 10 -12.98 -1.43 15.05
CA VAL A 10 -12.50 -0.30 14.24
C VAL A 10 -10.99 -0.15 14.45
N ALA A 11 -10.22 -0.23 13.37
CA ALA A 11 -8.78 0.02 13.42
C ALA A 11 -8.52 1.54 13.55
N LEU A 12 -8.06 1.96 14.74
CA LEU A 12 -7.79 3.34 15.11
C LEU A 12 -6.29 3.63 14.95
N SER A 13 -5.93 4.50 14.01
CA SER A 13 -4.55 4.95 13.81
C SER A 13 -4.18 6.17 14.67
N GLY A 14 -5.16 6.77 15.34
CA GLY A 14 -5.03 8.06 16.02
C GLY A 14 -5.22 9.27 15.09
N GLY A 15 -5.51 9.04 13.80
CA GLY A 15 -5.79 10.08 12.83
C GLY A 15 -7.30 10.30 12.61
N VAL A 16 -7.63 11.48 12.06
CA VAL A 16 -9.01 11.95 11.82
C VAL A 16 -9.88 10.93 11.10
N ASP A 17 -9.36 10.29 10.06
CA ASP A 17 -10.12 9.36 9.22
C ASP A 17 -10.65 8.17 10.03
N SER A 18 -9.77 7.51 10.79
CA SER A 18 -10.16 6.36 11.61
C SER A 18 -11.12 6.74 12.73
N SER A 19 -10.95 7.93 13.32
CA SER A 19 -11.84 8.45 14.37
C SER A 19 -13.22 8.80 13.83
N TYR A 20 -13.28 9.42 12.66
CA TYR A 20 -14.54 9.76 12.02
C TYR A 20 -15.27 8.49 11.54
N ALA A 21 -14.55 7.51 10.98
CA ALA A 21 -15.11 6.21 10.64
C ALA A 21 -15.75 5.51 11.85
N ALA A 22 -15.09 5.55 13.02
CA ALA A 22 -15.66 5.03 14.26
C ALA A 22 -16.92 5.81 14.69
N SER A 23 -16.95 7.13 14.48
CA SER A 23 -18.14 7.93 14.80
C SER A 23 -19.33 7.61 13.90
N ILE A 24 -19.13 7.40 12.60
CA ILE A 24 -20.21 7.02 11.67
C ILE A 24 -20.88 5.74 12.17
N LEU A 25 -20.06 4.72 12.43
CA LEU A 25 -20.56 3.42 12.92
C LEU A 25 -21.27 3.55 14.27
N LYS A 26 -20.84 4.49 15.12
CA LYS A 26 -21.46 4.71 16.42
C LYS A 26 -22.87 5.30 16.24
N ASP A 27 -23.01 6.26 15.34
CA ASP A 27 -24.29 6.88 15.02
C ASP A 27 -25.26 5.87 14.36
N GLU A 28 -24.74 4.96 13.53
CA GLU A 28 -25.48 3.82 12.97
C GLU A 28 -25.89 2.77 14.02
N GLY A 29 -25.41 2.91 15.26
CA GLY A 29 -25.83 2.08 16.38
C GLY A 29 -25.08 0.75 16.50
N TRP A 30 -23.91 0.59 15.87
CA TRP A 30 -23.09 -0.62 16.02
C TRP A 30 -22.60 -0.85 17.45
N ASN A 31 -22.32 -2.11 17.80
CA ASN A 31 -21.53 -2.42 18.99
C ASN A 31 -20.04 -2.34 18.62
N ILE A 32 -19.35 -1.28 19.05
CA ILE A 32 -18.02 -0.93 18.56
C ILE A 32 -16.93 -1.26 19.57
N ILE A 33 -15.81 -1.76 19.07
CA ILE A 33 -14.55 -1.90 19.80
C ILE A 33 -13.45 -1.22 18.99
N GLY A 34 -12.66 -0.36 19.60
CA GLY A 34 -11.44 0.20 19.02
C GLY A 34 -10.27 -0.76 19.12
N ILE A 35 -9.46 -0.83 18.06
CA ILE A 35 -8.17 -1.54 18.05
C ILE A 35 -7.08 -0.57 17.60
N HIS A 36 -6.03 -0.45 18.40
CA HIS A 36 -4.83 0.30 18.04
C HIS A 36 -3.64 -0.66 17.90
N LEU A 37 -2.94 -0.57 16.78
CA LEU A 37 -1.75 -1.39 16.52
C LEU A 37 -0.50 -0.70 17.05
N LEU A 38 0.27 -1.39 17.89
CA LEU A 38 1.56 -0.92 18.37
C LEU A 38 2.64 -1.29 17.34
N LEU A 39 3.14 -0.28 16.64
CA LEU A 39 4.17 -0.39 15.62
C LEU A 39 5.58 -0.27 16.20
N PRO A 40 6.63 -0.77 15.52
CA PRO A 40 8.02 -0.71 15.97
C PRO A 40 8.63 0.69 15.73
N ILE A 41 8.06 1.69 16.40
CA ILE A 41 8.51 3.08 16.42
C ILE A 41 9.18 3.41 17.76
N SER A 42 9.75 4.61 17.88
CA SER A 42 10.42 5.03 19.12
C SER A 42 9.48 4.97 20.33
N PRO A 43 9.97 4.65 21.55
CA PRO A 43 9.13 4.59 22.75
C PRO A 43 8.34 5.87 23.02
N LYS A 44 8.96 7.03 22.77
CA LYS A 44 8.33 8.35 22.92
C LYS A 44 7.15 8.52 21.95
N GLU A 45 7.36 8.21 20.67
CA GLU A 45 6.29 8.30 19.66
C GLU A 45 5.16 7.30 19.92
N ARG A 46 5.52 6.08 20.36
CA ARG A 46 4.54 5.06 20.74
C ARG A 46 3.66 5.51 21.90
N ALA A 47 4.27 6.04 22.97
CA ALA A 47 3.53 6.53 24.13
C ALA A 47 2.53 7.62 23.74
N GLU A 48 2.94 8.55 22.86
CA GLU A 48 2.07 9.63 22.40
C GLU A 48 0.92 9.14 21.51
N LYS A 49 1.17 8.24 20.57
CA LYS A 49 0.11 7.62 19.75
C LYS A 49 -0.90 6.83 20.59
N VAL A 50 -0.44 6.11 21.60
CA VAL A 50 -1.32 5.42 22.55
C VAL A 50 -2.15 6.41 23.36
N ARG A 51 -1.54 7.50 23.85
CA ARG A 51 -2.24 8.55 24.60
C ARG A 51 -3.35 9.19 23.77
N ILE A 52 -3.05 9.61 22.54
CA ILE A 52 -4.02 10.19 21.61
C ILE A 52 -5.16 9.22 21.31
N THR A 53 -4.82 7.95 21.04
CA THR A 53 -5.85 6.95 20.71
C THR A 53 -6.76 6.62 21.89
N LYS A 54 -6.22 6.62 23.13
CA LYS A 54 -7.04 6.49 24.35
C LYS A 54 -8.02 7.65 24.50
N LEU A 55 -7.55 8.90 24.37
CA LEU A 55 -8.41 10.09 24.44
C LEU A 55 -9.55 10.04 23.40
N LEU A 56 -9.25 9.60 22.18
CA LEU A 56 -10.25 9.42 21.12
C LEU A 56 -11.26 8.33 21.48
N SER A 57 -10.80 7.21 22.04
CA SER A 57 -11.67 6.12 22.49
C SER A 57 -12.60 6.55 23.62
N ASP A 58 -12.09 7.29 24.60
CA ASP A 58 -12.85 7.83 25.73
C ASP A 58 -13.93 8.81 25.24
N ARG A 59 -13.55 9.71 24.32
CA ARG A 59 -14.49 10.65 23.68
C ARG A 59 -15.59 9.94 22.90
N LEU A 60 -15.25 8.85 22.22
CA LEU A 60 -16.21 8.00 21.51
C LEU A 60 -16.95 7.04 22.44
N ASN A 61 -16.60 6.96 23.72
CA ASN A 61 -17.12 5.99 24.69
C ASN A 61 -17.13 4.55 24.12
N ILE A 62 -15.99 4.13 23.57
CA ILE A 62 -15.79 2.77 23.05
C ILE A 62 -14.62 2.08 23.78
N PRO A 63 -14.67 0.75 23.99
CA PRO A 63 -13.53 0.00 24.51
C PRO A 63 -12.34 0.06 23.54
N LEU A 64 -11.11 0.14 24.07
CA LEU A 64 -9.88 0.12 23.27
C LEU A 64 -9.01 -1.09 23.62
N TYR A 65 -8.57 -1.81 22.59
CA TYR A 65 -7.52 -2.81 22.70
C TYR A 65 -6.25 -2.35 22.01
N LEU A 66 -5.11 -2.57 22.66
CA LEU A 66 -3.78 -2.36 22.09
C LEU A 66 -3.24 -3.72 21.63
N LEU A 67 -2.91 -3.84 20.36
CA LEU A 67 -2.36 -5.06 19.77
C LEU A 67 -0.91 -4.82 19.40
N ASP A 68 0.00 -5.54 20.05
CA ASP A 68 1.42 -5.50 19.70
C ASP A 68 1.65 -6.30 18.41
N VAL A 69 2.06 -5.60 17.36
CA VAL A 69 2.38 -6.17 16.05
C VAL A 69 3.84 -5.95 15.68
N ASN A 70 4.71 -5.67 16.66
CA ASN A 70 6.12 -5.33 16.39
C ASN A 70 6.84 -6.43 15.62
N ASN A 71 6.67 -7.69 16.04
CA ASN A 71 7.34 -8.82 15.40
C ASN A 71 6.82 -9.05 13.98
N SER A 72 5.50 -9.09 13.78
CA SER A 72 4.92 -9.28 12.44
C SER A 72 5.22 -8.09 11.53
N PHE A 73 5.22 -6.86 12.03
CA PHE A 73 5.59 -5.68 11.25
C PHE A 73 7.06 -5.70 10.84
N GLN A 74 7.96 -6.04 11.77
CA GLN A 74 9.38 -6.16 11.47
C GLN A 74 9.61 -7.20 10.38
N LYS A 75 9.12 -8.43 10.60
CA LYS A 75 9.36 -9.57 9.71
C LYS A 75 8.68 -9.41 8.34
N GLU A 76 7.41 -9.01 8.32
CA GLU A 76 6.61 -9.05 7.10
C GLU A 76 6.67 -7.74 6.32
N VAL A 77 6.96 -6.60 6.96
CA VAL A 77 6.98 -5.28 6.30
C VAL A 77 8.40 -4.74 6.17
N ILE A 78 9.15 -4.65 7.26
CA ILE A 78 10.49 -4.03 7.24
C ILE A 78 11.51 -4.94 6.55
N ASP A 79 11.51 -6.25 6.85
CA ASP A 79 12.46 -7.18 6.23
C ASP A 79 12.13 -7.40 4.75
N TYR A 80 10.84 -7.45 4.37
CA TYR A 80 10.40 -7.39 2.97
C TYR A 80 10.93 -6.14 2.27
N PHE A 81 10.73 -4.97 2.86
CA PHE A 81 11.17 -3.69 2.31
C PHE A 81 12.69 -3.68 2.09
N THR A 82 13.45 -4.08 3.11
CA THR A 82 14.92 -4.11 3.09
C THR A 82 15.44 -5.08 2.03
N ARG A 83 14.97 -6.32 2.04
CA ARG A 83 15.36 -7.35 1.07
C ARG A 83 15.03 -6.94 -0.36
N SER A 84 13.89 -6.30 -0.61
CA SER A 84 13.50 -5.86 -1.95
C SER A 84 14.49 -4.84 -2.53
N TYR A 85 14.88 -3.83 -1.75
CA TYR A 85 15.92 -2.89 -2.19
C TYR A 85 17.28 -3.57 -2.44
N PHE A 86 17.58 -4.63 -1.70
CA PHE A 86 18.82 -5.39 -1.85
C PHE A 86 18.80 -6.35 -3.05
N LEU A 87 17.61 -6.55 -3.64
CA LEU A 87 17.41 -7.22 -4.92
C LEU A 87 17.23 -6.20 -6.07
N GLY A 88 17.51 -4.92 -5.84
CA GLY A 88 17.36 -3.87 -6.85
C GLY A 88 15.91 -3.63 -7.27
N LEU A 89 14.95 -3.97 -6.39
CA LEU A 89 13.52 -3.73 -6.58
C LEU A 89 13.10 -2.46 -5.82
N THR A 90 11.98 -1.88 -6.20
CA THR A 90 11.36 -0.77 -5.45
C THR A 90 10.07 -1.26 -4.79
N PRO A 91 10.09 -1.67 -3.51
CA PRO A 91 8.94 -2.28 -2.84
C PRO A 91 7.80 -1.31 -2.56
N ASN A 92 6.60 -1.85 -2.33
CA ASN A 92 5.48 -1.11 -1.74
C ASN A 92 5.11 -1.68 -0.36
N PRO A 93 5.70 -1.17 0.74
CA PRO A 93 5.46 -1.73 2.08
C PRO A 93 4.03 -1.46 2.58
N CYS A 94 3.32 -0.48 2.04
CA CYS A 94 1.94 -0.17 2.44
C CYS A 94 0.95 -1.23 1.97
N VAL A 95 1.11 -1.76 0.75
CA VAL A 95 0.32 -2.90 0.24
C VAL A 95 0.50 -4.11 1.16
N VAL A 96 1.75 -4.44 1.50
CA VAL A 96 2.08 -5.57 2.38
C VAL A 96 1.52 -5.36 3.78
N CYS A 97 1.76 -4.19 4.38
CA CYS A 97 1.26 -3.83 5.72
C CYS A 97 -0.26 -3.92 5.83
N ASN A 98 -1.01 -3.45 4.81
CA ASN A 98 -2.45 -3.61 4.82
C ASN A 98 -2.81 -5.10 4.92
N TYR A 99 -2.36 -5.92 3.97
CA TYR A 99 -2.67 -7.34 3.95
C TYR A 99 -2.26 -8.06 5.25
N VAL A 100 -0.97 -8.05 5.59
CA VAL A 100 -0.42 -8.94 6.65
C VAL A 100 -0.57 -8.38 8.07
N VAL A 101 -0.61 -7.05 8.24
CA VAL A 101 -0.65 -6.42 9.57
C VAL A 101 -2.04 -5.89 9.88
N LYS A 102 -2.61 -5.03 9.03
CA LYS A 102 -3.90 -4.38 9.35
C LYS A 102 -5.08 -5.32 9.21
N PHE A 103 -5.09 -6.22 8.24
CA PHE A 103 -6.22 -7.12 8.03
C PHE A 103 -5.98 -8.47 8.69
N GLU A 104 -4.94 -9.20 8.28
CA GLU A 104 -4.68 -10.56 8.75
C GLU A 104 -4.52 -10.66 10.29
N GLN A 105 -3.68 -9.82 10.92
CA GLN A 105 -3.51 -9.88 12.39
C GLN A 105 -4.77 -9.47 13.15
N ILE A 106 -5.46 -8.42 12.69
CA ILE A 106 -6.66 -7.94 13.36
C ILE A 106 -7.77 -8.99 13.25
N ILE A 107 -7.95 -9.58 12.08
CA ILE A 107 -8.97 -10.61 11.86
C ILE A 107 -8.68 -11.87 12.69
N LYS A 108 -7.43 -12.32 12.75
CA LYS A 108 -7.02 -13.41 13.66
C LYS A 108 -7.33 -13.11 15.12
N TRP A 109 -7.08 -11.87 15.56
CA TRP A 109 -7.43 -11.44 16.92
C TRP A 109 -8.95 -11.38 17.14
N MET A 110 -9.70 -10.93 16.14
CA MET A 110 -11.17 -10.87 16.16
C MET A 110 -11.81 -12.26 16.28
N ASP A 111 -11.23 -13.27 15.63
CA ASP A 111 -11.72 -14.66 15.67
C ASP A 111 -11.71 -15.21 17.09
N ASN A 112 -10.63 -14.98 17.83
CA ASN A 112 -10.50 -15.35 19.24
C ASN A 112 -11.54 -14.66 20.15
N LYS A 113 -12.13 -13.55 19.70
CA LYS A 113 -13.12 -12.76 20.44
C LYS A 113 -14.52 -12.84 19.84
N ARG A 114 -14.71 -13.63 18.78
CA ARG A 114 -15.98 -13.76 18.04
C ARG A 114 -16.54 -12.38 17.66
N ILE A 115 -15.69 -11.52 17.10
CA ILE A 115 -16.07 -10.20 16.56
C ILE A 115 -16.37 -10.36 15.06
N ASP A 116 -17.48 -9.78 14.61
CA ASP A 116 -18.06 -10.10 13.30
C ASP A 116 -17.35 -9.34 12.18
N TYR A 117 -17.16 -8.02 12.34
CA TYR A 117 -16.66 -7.13 11.27
C TYR A 117 -15.43 -6.33 11.69
N LEU A 118 -14.63 -5.94 10.70
CA LEU A 118 -13.52 -5.01 10.78
C LEU A 118 -13.88 -3.75 9.98
N ALA A 119 -13.80 -2.59 10.61
CA ALA A 119 -13.83 -1.31 9.93
C ALA A 119 -12.45 -0.64 9.96
N THR A 120 -12.13 0.04 8.87
CA THR A 120 -10.93 0.88 8.78
C THR A 120 -11.27 2.20 8.11
N GLY A 121 -10.46 3.23 8.36
CA GLY A 121 -10.60 4.54 7.71
C GLY A 121 -10.06 4.59 6.28
N HIS A 122 -10.08 3.48 5.53
CA HIS A 122 -9.65 3.51 4.13
C HIS A 122 -10.73 4.07 3.22
N TYR A 123 -10.30 4.83 2.20
CA TYR A 123 -11.13 5.36 1.12
C TYR A 123 -11.25 4.31 0.01
N ALA A 124 -12.06 3.29 0.26
CA ALA A 124 -12.41 2.24 -0.68
C ALA A 124 -13.82 1.78 -0.37
N ARG A 125 -14.42 0.95 -1.23
CA ARG A 125 -15.76 0.39 -1.00
C ARG A 125 -15.73 -1.12 -1.16
N VAL A 126 -16.59 -1.79 -0.41
CA VAL A 126 -16.85 -3.22 -0.57
C VAL A 126 -18.32 -3.39 -0.94
N ARG A 127 -18.59 -4.16 -1.99
CA ARG A 127 -19.95 -4.45 -2.46
C ARG A 127 -20.15 -5.95 -2.56
N GLU A 128 -21.34 -6.45 -2.26
CA GLU A 128 -21.69 -7.81 -2.67
C GLU A 128 -21.82 -7.87 -4.19
N ASN A 129 -21.26 -8.88 -4.85
CA ASN A 129 -21.52 -9.05 -6.27
C ASN A 129 -23.01 -9.39 -6.49
N GLY A 130 -23.52 -9.18 -7.72
CA GLY A 130 -24.95 -9.34 -8.03
C GLY A 130 -25.57 -10.71 -7.69
N ASN A 131 -24.74 -11.75 -7.54
CA ASN A 131 -25.17 -13.11 -7.19
C ASN A 131 -24.89 -13.47 -5.71
N GLY A 132 -24.41 -12.53 -4.89
CA GLY A 132 -24.09 -12.72 -3.46
C GLY A 132 -22.92 -13.67 -3.15
N LYS A 133 -22.27 -14.24 -4.16
CA LYS A 133 -21.23 -15.27 -4.03
C LYS A 133 -19.90 -14.73 -3.47
N TYR A 134 -19.56 -13.48 -3.76
CA TYR A 134 -18.31 -12.87 -3.30
C TYR A 134 -18.43 -11.35 -3.10
N ARG A 135 -17.43 -10.76 -2.45
CA ARG A 135 -17.29 -9.33 -2.27
C ARG A 135 -16.37 -8.74 -3.34
N GLU A 136 -16.81 -7.64 -3.92
CA GLU A 136 -16.02 -6.80 -4.82
C GLU A 136 -15.32 -5.72 -4.02
N LEU A 137 -14.04 -5.46 -4.35
CA LEU A 137 -13.33 -4.28 -3.92
C LEU A 137 -13.50 -3.21 -4.99
N ILE A 138 -14.01 -2.05 -4.59
CA ILE A 138 -14.37 -0.95 -5.48
C ILE A 138 -13.58 0.31 -5.05
N LYS A 139 -13.19 1.13 -6.03
CA LYS A 139 -12.60 2.45 -5.79
C LYS A 139 -13.46 3.29 -4.85
N GLY A 140 -12.83 4.06 -3.98
CA GLY A 140 -13.49 5.12 -3.21
C GLY A 140 -14.11 6.17 -4.13
N LYS A 141 -15.16 6.83 -3.66
CA LYS A 141 -15.85 7.91 -4.38
C LYS A 141 -14.93 9.11 -4.60
N ASP A 142 -14.09 9.43 -3.62
CA ASP A 142 -13.03 10.42 -3.74
C ASP A 142 -11.82 9.84 -4.47
N ARG A 143 -11.73 10.09 -5.78
CA ARG A 143 -10.64 9.57 -6.62
C ARG A 143 -9.25 10.07 -6.23
N GLY A 144 -9.15 11.27 -5.68
CA GLY A 144 -7.87 11.82 -5.22
C GLY A 144 -7.37 11.18 -3.93
N LYS A 145 -8.25 10.45 -3.23
CA LYS A 145 -7.95 9.78 -1.97
C LYS A 145 -8.18 8.27 -2.02
N ASP A 146 -8.58 7.71 -3.17
CA ASP A 146 -8.82 6.28 -3.34
C ASP A 146 -7.62 5.45 -2.87
N GLN A 147 -7.92 4.46 -2.06
CA GLN A 147 -6.94 3.55 -1.48
C GLN A 147 -7.13 2.10 -1.92
N SER A 148 -8.03 1.85 -2.88
CA SER A 148 -8.25 0.50 -3.44
C SER A 148 -6.97 -0.14 -3.99
N TYR A 149 -6.06 0.67 -4.55
CA TYR A 149 -4.72 0.24 -4.98
C TYR A 149 -3.95 -0.47 -3.86
N PHE A 150 -4.00 0.03 -2.62
CA PHE A 150 -3.25 -0.58 -1.50
C PHE A 150 -3.93 -1.80 -0.87
N LEU A 151 -5.12 -2.14 -1.36
CA LEU A 151 -5.98 -3.19 -0.80
C LEU A 151 -6.16 -4.36 -1.79
N HIS A 152 -5.47 -4.34 -2.94
CA HIS A 152 -5.59 -5.36 -3.99
C HIS A 152 -5.18 -6.78 -3.54
N ARG A 153 -4.51 -6.92 -2.39
CA ARG A 153 -4.09 -8.18 -1.78
C ARG A 153 -5.13 -8.76 -0.81
N LEU A 154 -6.23 -8.06 -0.54
CA LEU A 154 -7.30 -8.61 0.27
C LEU A 154 -8.02 -9.74 -0.49
N ASN A 155 -8.41 -10.78 0.23
CA ASN A 155 -9.11 -11.93 -0.30
C ASN A 155 -10.57 -11.93 0.24
N GLN A 156 -11.33 -12.97 -0.07
CA GLN A 156 -12.73 -13.06 0.33
C GLN A 156 -12.94 -13.20 1.85
N SER A 157 -12.04 -13.87 2.59
CA SER A 157 -12.16 -13.94 4.06
C SER A 157 -11.92 -12.58 4.72
N HIS A 158 -11.09 -11.72 4.10
CA HIS A 158 -10.93 -10.32 4.49
C HIS A 158 -12.14 -9.47 4.10
N LEU A 159 -12.49 -9.43 2.82
CA LEU A 159 -13.50 -8.51 2.30
C LEU A 159 -14.90 -8.80 2.84
N SER A 160 -15.27 -10.06 3.06
CA SER A 160 -16.58 -10.45 3.63
C SER A 160 -16.86 -9.88 5.01
N ARG A 161 -15.81 -9.52 5.76
CA ARG A 161 -15.88 -8.96 7.11
C ARG A 161 -15.47 -7.50 7.17
N THR A 162 -15.15 -6.88 6.04
CA THR A 162 -14.61 -5.52 6.01
C THR A 162 -15.69 -4.49 5.71
N ILE A 163 -15.67 -3.39 6.44
CA ILE A 163 -16.46 -2.19 6.18
C ILE A 163 -15.52 -0.99 6.02
N PHE A 164 -15.80 -0.14 5.03
CA PHE A 164 -15.06 1.11 4.80
C PHE A 164 -16.03 2.30 4.93
N PRO A 165 -16.24 2.84 6.15
CA PRO A 165 -17.25 3.89 6.36
C PRO A 165 -17.00 5.17 5.58
N LEU A 166 -15.76 5.39 5.11
CA LEU A 166 -15.38 6.60 4.38
C LEU A 166 -15.48 6.43 2.85
N GLY A 167 -15.82 5.24 2.36
CA GLY A 167 -15.75 4.89 0.95
C GLY A 167 -16.61 5.77 0.02
N ASP A 168 -17.74 6.27 0.52
CA ASP A 168 -18.71 7.09 -0.22
C ASP A 168 -18.63 8.59 0.09
N LEU A 169 -17.60 9.01 0.85
CA LEU A 169 -17.41 10.39 1.29
C LEU A 169 -16.17 11.00 0.62
N LYS A 170 -16.18 12.33 0.48
CA LYS A 170 -14.98 13.10 0.10
C LYS A 170 -14.20 13.51 1.33
N LYS A 171 -12.87 13.52 1.24
CA LYS A 171 -12.01 13.90 2.36
C LYS A 171 -12.33 15.30 2.90
N ALA A 172 -12.64 16.24 2.01
CA ALA A 172 -13.00 17.60 2.38
C ALA A 172 -14.25 17.65 3.29
N GLU A 173 -15.24 16.79 3.05
CA GLU A 173 -16.46 16.69 3.85
C GLU A 173 -16.13 16.13 5.24
N ILE A 174 -15.30 15.09 5.31
CA ILE A 174 -14.88 14.45 6.56
C ILE A 174 -14.14 15.42 7.48
N SER A 175 -13.24 16.25 6.94
CA SER A 175 -12.50 17.23 7.74
C SER A 175 -13.42 18.24 8.45
N LEU A 176 -14.49 18.68 7.78
CA LEU A 176 -15.48 19.59 8.37
C LEU A 176 -16.30 18.88 9.44
N LEU A 177 -16.87 17.71 9.11
CA LEU A 177 -17.73 16.94 9.99
C LEU A 177 -16.99 16.42 11.23
N ALA A 178 -15.72 16.05 11.08
CA ALA A 178 -14.88 15.65 12.21
C ALA A 178 -14.62 16.82 13.16
N LYS A 179 -14.49 18.05 12.66
CA LYS A 179 -14.31 19.25 13.50
C LYS A 179 -15.57 19.54 14.32
N GLU A 180 -16.76 19.42 13.73
CA GLU A 180 -18.04 19.59 14.43
C GLU A 180 -18.20 18.59 15.58
N LYS A 181 -17.74 17.35 15.40
CA LYS A 181 -17.71 16.33 16.46
C LYS A 181 -16.52 16.47 17.43
N GLY A 182 -15.65 17.44 17.19
CA GLY A 182 -14.37 17.67 17.84
C GLY A 182 -13.42 16.48 17.81
N LEU A 183 -13.52 15.66 16.77
CA LEU A 183 -12.59 14.58 16.43
C LEU A 183 -11.37 15.09 15.63
N SER A 184 -11.24 16.41 15.46
CA SER A 184 -10.16 17.06 14.70
C SER A 184 -8.79 17.06 15.40
N GLN A 185 -8.63 16.38 16.55
CA GLN A 185 -7.38 16.34 17.33
C GLN A 185 -6.29 15.45 16.70
N SER A 186 -6.13 15.43 15.37
CA SER A 186 -4.92 14.84 14.79
C SER A 186 -3.78 15.83 14.95
N ILE A 187 -2.97 15.63 15.98
CA ILE A 187 -1.71 16.36 16.21
C ILE A 187 -0.71 16.05 15.06
N TYR A 188 -0.95 14.98 14.31
CA TYR A 188 -0.08 14.53 13.23
C TYR A 188 -0.60 14.92 11.84
N PRO A 189 0.29 15.36 10.93
CA PRO A 189 -0.03 15.46 9.52
C PRO A 189 -0.45 14.08 8.97
N GLU A 190 -1.25 14.07 7.90
CA GLU A 190 -1.58 12.83 7.20
C GLU A 190 -0.29 12.07 6.86
N SER A 191 -0.26 10.77 7.15
CA SER A 191 0.86 9.92 6.78
C SER A 191 0.90 9.76 5.26
N GLN A 192 1.57 10.70 4.58
CA GLN A 192 1.88 10.60 3.15
C GLN A 192 3.18 9.81 2.91
N GLU A 193 3.98 9.60 3.96
CA GLU A 193 5.25 8.87 3.92
C GLU A 193 5.09 7.43 4.44
N ILE A 194 6.07 6.58 4.12
CA ILE A 194 6.17 5.23 4.70
C ILE A 194 6.34 5.38 6.22
N CYS A 195 5.44 4.78 6.99
CA CYS A 195 5.28 5.09 8.41
C CYS A 195 6.50 4.81 9.31
N PHE A 196 7.46 4.01 8.86
CA PHE A 196 8.70 3.68 9.58
C PHE A 196 9.95 4.32 8.96
N ILE A 197 9.79 5.09 7.88
CA ILE A 197 10.88 5.80 7.21
C ILE A 197 10.70 7.30 7.45
N PRO A 198 11.47 7.91 8.36
CA PRO A 198 11.35 9.34 8.62
C PRO A 198 11.86 10.17 7.44
N ASN A 199 11.10 11.22 7.08
CA ASN A 199 11.43 12.19 6.02
C ASN A 199 11.71 11.53 4.66
N ASN A 200 11.04 10.41 4.39
CA ASN A 200 11.24 9.57 3.20
C ASN A 200 12.71 9.17 2.92
N ASN A 201 13.58 9.18 3.93
CA ASN A 201 15.01 8.94 3.79
C ASN A 201 15.38 7.48 4.10
N TYR A 202 14.93 6.56 3.24
CA TYR A 202 15.20 5.13 3.39
C TYR A 202 16.70 4.79 3.30
N LYS A 203 17.51 5.61 2.61
CA LYS A 203 18.97 5.46 2.55
C LYS A 203 19.59 5.56 3.96
N SER A 204 19.13 6.53 4.74
CA SER A 204 19.58 6.71 6.12
C SER A 204 19.04 5.63 7.06
N PHE A 205 17.85 5.11 6.78
CA PHE A 205 17.28 3.99 7.50
C PHE A 205 18.18 2.75 7.40
N PHE A 206 18.60 2.36 6.19
CA PHE A 206 19.48 1.20 6.02
C PHE A 206 20.87 1.40 6.64
N LYS A 207 21.46 2.60 6.53
CA LYS A 207 22.77 2.91 7.13
C LYS A 207 22.81 2.81 8.65
N LYS A 208 21.66 2.97 9.33
CA LYS A 208 21.57 2.89 10.80
C LYS A 208 21.38 1.47 11.32
N GLN A 209 21.12 0.49 10.45
CA GLN A 209 20.91 -0.88 10.88
C GLN A 209 22.27 -1.58 11.12
N VAL A 210 22.56 -1.88 12.38
CA VAL A 210 23.87 -2.38 12.86
C VAL A 210 24.24 -3.79 12.36
N ASN A 211 23.28 -4.56 11.83
CA ASN A 211 23.45 -5.96 11.44
C ASN A 211 23.13 -6.23 9.97
N ILE A 212 23.24 -5.21 9.11
CA ILE A 212 22.90 -5.36 7.69
C ILE A 212 24.10 -4.98 6.82
N LYS A 213 24.57 -5.94 6.02
CA LYS A 213 25.58 -5.69 5.00
C LYS A 213 24.92 -4.96 3.82
N LEU A 214 25.25 -3.68 3.65
CA LEU A 214 24.77 -2.90 2.52
C LEU A 214 25.39 -3.41 1.21
N PRO A 215 24.64 -3.39 0.09
CA PRO A 215 25.22 -3.61 -1.22
C PRO A 215 26.39 -2.66 -1.49
N PRO A 216 27.51 -3.17 -2.04
CA PRO A 216 28.74 -2.40 -2.19
C PRO A 216 28.61 -1.31 -3.28
N PRO A 217 29.52 -0.32 -3.30
CA PRO A 217 29.65 0.61 -4.42
C PRO A 217 29.87 -0.11 -5.76
N GLY A 218 29.46 0.53 -6.86
CA GLY A 218 29.56 0.00 -8.22
C GLY A 218 29.50 1.12 -9.26
N ASN A 219 29.44 0.76 -10.55
CA ASN A 219 29.53 1.74 -11.63
C ASN A 219 28.16 2.31 -12.01
N ILE A 220 28.13 3.61 -12.31
CA ILE A 220 27.03 4.23 -13.04
C ILE A 220 27.44 4.26 -14.51
N VAL A 221 26.65 3.63 -15.37
CA VAL A 221 26.93 3.48 -16.80
C VAL A 221 25.81 4.08 -17.64
N ASP A 222 26.12 4.55 -18.85
CA ASP A 222 25.10 4.90 -19.83
C ASP A 222 24.53 3.66 -20.56
N LEU A 223 23.65 3.88 -21.54
CA LEU A 223 23.05 2.81 -22.35
C LEU A 223 24.09 2.06 -23.22
N ASP A 224 25.21 2.71 -23.54
CA ASP A 224 26.32 2.16 -24.33
C ASP A 224 27.39 1.51 -23.44
N ALA A 225 27.12 1.36 -22.14
CA ALA A 225 28.01 0.82 -21.10
C ALA A 225 29.27 1.65 -20.82
N ASN A 226 29.31 2.94 -21.20
CA ASN A 226 30.37 3.84 -20.77
C ASN A 226 30.22 4.18 -19.30
N VAL A 227 31.30 4.10 -18.53
CA VAL A 227 31.30 4.46 -17.11
C VAL A 227 31.24 5.98 -16.96
N LEU A 228 30.18 6.48 -16.34
CA LEU A 228 29.95 7.90 -16.07
C LEU A 228 30.34 8.30 -14.64
N GLY A 229 30.42 7.33 -13.73
CA GLY A 229 30.76 7.57 -12.33
C GLY A 229 30.55 6.33 -11.46
N VAL A 230 30.48 6.54 -10.14
CA VAL A 230 30.37 5.47 -9.14
C VAL A 230 29.18 5.75 -8.23
N HIS A 231 28.39 4.73 -7.93
CA HIS A 231 27.29 4.80 -6.96
C HIS A 231 27.69 4.22 -5.60
N SER A 232 27.03 4.66 -4.53
CA SER A 232 27.29 4.20 -3.15
C SER A 232 26.59 2.87 -2.76
N GLY A 233 26.25 2.05 -3.75
CA GLY A 233 25.38 0.87 -3.63
C GLY A 233 23.99 1.05 -4.26
N PHE A 234 23.53 0.03 -5.01
CA PHE A 234 22.34 0.14 -5.85
C PHE A 234 21.04 0.30 -5.05
N TYR A 235 21.02 -0.11 -3.77
CA TYR A 235 19.87 0.08 -2.87
C TYR A 235 19.45 1.55 -2.75
N ALA A 236 20.32 2.50 -3.10
CA ALA A 236 20.07 3.93 -3.05
C ALA A 236 19.40 4.50 -4.33
N TYR A 237 18.98 3.64 -5.26
CA TYR A 237 18.47 4.03 -6.57
C TYR A 237 17.15 3.34 -6.89
N THR A 238 16.30 4.03 -7.64
CA THR A 238 15.00 3.52 -8.11
C THR A 238 14.82 3.86 -9.58
N ILE A 239 14.18 2.99 -10.35
CA ILE A 239 13.87 3.23 -11.78
C ILE A 239 13.11 4.55 -11.95
N GLY A 240 13.54 5.38 -12.90
CA GLY A 240 13.00 6.71 -13.13
C GLY A 240 13.53 7.80 -12.20
N GLN A 241 14.45 7.49 -11.27
CA GLN A 241 15.10 8.50 -10.43
C GLN A 241 15.99 9.42 -11.28
N ARG A 242 15.78 10.73 -11.15
CA ARG A 242 16.58 11.78 -11.80
C ARG A 242 17.64 12.40 -10.88
N HIS A 243 17.27 12.67 -9.62
CA HIS A 243 18.11 13.43 -8.71
C HIS A 243 19.05 12.53 -7.90
N GLY A 244 20.18 13.09 -7.46
CA GLY A 244 21.13 12.39 -6.59
C GLY A 244 21.86 11.23 -7.27
N LEU A 245 22.04 11.29 -8.60
CA LEU A 245 22.81 10.31 -9.36
C LEU A 245 24.31 10.43 -9.09
N GLY A 246 24.81 11.65 -8.88
CA GLY A 246 26.24 11.90 -8.66
C GLY A 246 27.08 11.94 -9.93
N VAL A 247 26.42 12.04 -11.10
CA VAL A 247 27.06 12.17 -12.43
C VAL A 247 26.61 13.45 -13.12
N GLY A 248 27.52 14.10 -13.83
CA GLY A 248 27.23 15.28 -14.64
C GLY A 248 26.92 14.87 -16.09
N SER A 249 25.89 15.47 -16.68
CA SER A 249 25.53 15.30 -18.10
C SER A 249 24.97 16.60 -18.66
N ARG A 250 25.10 16.81 -19.98
CA ARG A 250 24.48 17.94 -20.69
C ARG A 250 22.96 17.83 -20.68
N GLU A 251 22.44 16.61 -20.75
CA GLU A 251 21.01 16.32 -20.74
C GLU A 251 20.58 15.59 -19.46
N PRO A 252 19.33 15.74 -19.01
CA PRO A 252 18.84 15.05 -17.81
C PRO A 252 18.90 13.53 -17.97
N LEU A 253 19.61 12.88 -17.04
CA LEU A 253 19.68 11.41 -16.95
C LEU A 253 18.72 10.88 -15.90
N TYR A 254 18.21 9.67 -16.16
CA TYR A 254 17.31 8.92 -15.29
C TYR A 254 17.83 7.50 -15.12
N VAL A 255 17.62 6.87 -13.95
CA VAL A 255 17.91 5.45 -13.75
C VAL A 255 16.98 4.62 -14.64
N CYS A 256 17.54 3.95 -15.64
CA CYS A 256 16.83 3.08 -16.58
C CYS A 256 16.79 1.63 -16.11
N GLN A 257 17.87 1.15 -15.48
CA GLN A 257 17.99 -0.24 -15.05
C GLN A 257 18.92 -0.35 -13.83
N ILE A 258 18.67 -1.35 -12.99
CA ILE A 258 19.58 -1.76 -11.90
C ILE A 258 20.03 -3.20 -12.21
N ARG A 259 21.31 -3.37 -12.54
CA ARG A 259 21.91 -4.67 -12.89
C ARG A 259 22.66 -5.22 -11.67
N LEU A 260 22.13 -6.29 -11.07
CA LEU A 260 22.69 -6.85 -9.84
C LEU A 260 23.99 -7.61 -10.14
N GLU A 261 24.00 -8.31 -11.26
CA GLU A 261 25.03 -9.26 -11.69
C GLU A 261 26.35 -8.54 -11.96
N THR A 262 26.28 -7.35 -12.56
CA THR A 262 27.42 -6.48 -12.84
C THR A 262 27.62 -5.39 -11.78
N ASN A 263 26.70 -5.27 -10.82
CA ASN A 263 26.66 -4.19 -9.83
C ASN A 263 26.72 -2.80 -10.49
N GLU A 264 25.79 -2.56 -11.42
CA GLU A 264 25.71 -1.34 -12.22
C GLU A 264 24.35 -0.66 -12.11
N ILE A 265 24.38 0.67 -12.14
CA ILE A 265 23.21 1.53 -12.35
C ILE A 265 23.28 2.07 -13.77
N VAL A 266 22.34 1.66 -14.62
CA VAL A 266 22.23 2.16 -15.99
C VAL A 266 21.41 3.43 -15.97
N VAL A 267 21.93 4.49 -16.56
CA VAL A 267 21.25 5.77 -16.72
C VAL A 267 21.09 6.15 -18.19
N GLY A 268 20.02 6.87 -18.51
CA GLY A 268 19.72 7.26 -19.87
C GLY A 268 18.72 8.40 -19.94
N PRO A 269 18.35 8.83 -21.16
CA PRO A 269 17.37 9.87 -21.38
C PRO A 269 15.97 9.38 -20.95
N ARG A 270 15.02 10.31 -20.83
CA ARG A 270 13.66 10.02 -20.35
C ARG A 270 12.95 8.99 -21.24
N GLU A 271 13.22 9.05 -22.54
CA GLU A 271 12.62 8.26 -23.60
C GLU A 271 12.91 6.77 -23.44
N ALA A 272 14.08 6.43 -22.89
CA ALA A 272 14.50 5.04 -22.63
C ALA A 272 13.68 4.33 -21.54
N LEU A 273 12.82 5.06 -20.81
CA LEU A 273 11.97 4.51 -19.74
C LEU A 273 10.55 4.18 -20.19
N PHE A 274 10.19 4.46 -21.44
CA PHE A 274 8.87 4.14 -21.96
C PHE A 274 8.83 2.71 -22.49
N THR A 275 7.83 1.95 -22.04
CA THR A 275 7.55 0.59 -22.52
C THR A 275 6.05 0.36 -22.53
N THR A 276 5.58 -0.50 -23.43
CA THR A 276 4.17 -0.87 -23.54
C THR A 276 3.84 -2.15 -22.80
N THR A 277 4.82 -2.87 -22.23
CA THR A 277 4.56 -4.20 -21.67
C THR A 277 5.14 -4.38 -20.28
N LEU A 278 4.46 -5.19 -19.46
CA LEU A 278 5.00 -5.70 -18.21
C LEU A 278 4.51 -7.12 -17.92
N THR A 279 5.23 -7.81 -17.04
CA THR A 279 4.78 -9.06 -16.43
C THR A 279 4.66 -8.83 -14.93
N ALA A 280 3.56 -9.31 -14.34
CA ALA A 280 3.33 -9.28 -12.91
C ALA A 280 3.15 -10.69 -12.34
N GLU A 281 3.75 -10.94 -11.18
CA GLU A 281 3.71 -12.21 -10.44
C GLU A 281 2.98 -12.03 -9.09
N ASP A 282 2.72 -13.15 -8.41
CA ASP A 282 1.88 -13.22 -7.21
C ASP A 282 0.55 -12.46 -7.37
N PHE A 283 -0.07 -12.62 -8.54
CA PHE A 283 -1.29 -11.91 -8.88
C PHE A 283 -2.45 -12.43 -8.01
N ASN A 284 -3.02 -11.53 -7.20
CA ASN A 284 -4.18 -11.81 -6.37
C ASN A 284 -5.45 -11.34 -7.07
N TRP A 285 -6.32 -12.28 -7.42
CA TRP A 285 -7.66 -11.99 -7.93
C TRP A 285 -8.61 -11.67 -6.77
N ILE A 286 -9.32 -10.54 -6.86
CA ILE A 286 -10.31 -10.17 -5.84
C ILE A 286 -11.53 -11.10 -5.96
N GLY A 287 -12.04 -11.26 -7.18
CA GLY A 287 -13.15 -12.15 -7.49
C GLY A 287 -12.69 -13.51 -8.00
N ALA A 288 -13.58 -14.16 -8.74
CA ALA A 288 -13.22 -15.36 -9.48
C ALA A 288 -12.16 -15.05 -10.55
N LEU A 289 -11.28 -16.03 -10.82
CA LEU A 289 -10.42 -16.00 -11.99
C LEU A 289 -11.29 -15.91 -13.25
N PRO A 290 -11.04 -14.95 -14.16
CA PRO A 290 -11.78 -14.88 -15.42
C PRO A 290 -11.57 -16.14 -16.28
N GLU A 291 -12.61 -16.51 -17.03
CA GLU A 291 -12.53 -17.63 -17.98
C GLU A 291 -11.75 -17.23 -19.25
N GLU A 292 -11.88 -15.98 -19.66
CA GLU A 292 -11.15 -15.40 -20.78
C GLU A 292 -9.67 -15.24 -20.44
N LYS A 293 -8.80 -15.78 -21.30
CA LYS A 293 -7.34 -15.64 -21.14
C LYS A 293 -6.82 -14.24 -21.49
N LYS A 294 -7.61 -13.41 -22.16
CA LYS A 294 -7.25 -12.04 -22.54
C LYS A 294 -8.44 -11.12 -22.29
N ILE A 295 -8.21 -10.01 -21.58
CA ILE A 295 -9.29 -9.12 -21.14
C ILE A 295 -8.85 -7.67 -21.32
N ARG A 296 -9.75 -6.83 -21.81
CA ARG A 296 -9.56 -5.38 -21.92
C ARG A 296 -9.88 -4.70 -20.59
N VAL A 297 -8.88 -4.09 -19.98
CA VAL A 297 -9.00 -3.51 -18.63
C VAL A 297 -8.09 -2.27 -18.50
N GLN A 298 -8.27 -1.51 -17.42
CA GLN A 298 -7.36 -0.45 -17.04
C GLN A 298 -6.33 -0.99 -16.04
N ALA A 299 -5.10 -0.51 -16.09
CA ALA A 299 -4.08 -0.90 -15.12
C ALA A 299 -3.27 0.27 -14.56
N GLN A 300 -2.92 0.17 -13.28
CA GLN A 300 -2.13 1.15 -12.55
C GLN A 300 -0.82 0.52 -12.08
N ILE A 301 0.31 1.14 -12.44
CA ILE A 301 1.67 0.63 -12.17
C ILE A 301 2.35 1.27 -10.95
N ARG A 302 1.72 2.31 -10.39
CA ARG A 302 2.20 3.04 -9.21
C ARG A 302 1.06 3.85 -8.61
N TYR A 303 1.05 4.00 -7.29
CA TYR A 303 0.11 4.87 -6.61
C TYR A 303 0.20 6.31 -7.15
N ARG A 304 -0.96 6.93 -7.42
CA ARG A 304 -1.15 8.25 -8.09
C ARG A 304 -0.85 8.31 -9.59
N HIS A 305 -0.40 7.23 -10.23
CA HIS A 305 -0.47 7.20 -11.70
C HIS A 305 -1.93 7.07 -12.13
N GLU A 306 -2.31 7.74 -13.21
CA GLU A 306 -3.59 7.48 -13.85
C GLU A 306 -3.59 6.04 -14.39
N PRO A 307 -4.65 5.25 -14.13
CA PRO A 307 -4.78 3.94 -14.77
C PRO A 307 -4.82 4.10 -16.30
N ALA A 308 -4.06 3.28 -17.01
CA ALA A 308 -4.00 3.29 -18.47
C ALA A 308 -4.68 2.05 -19.05
N ASP A 309 -5.31 2.20 -20.21
CA ASP A 309 -5.97 1.11 -20.93
C ASP A 309 -4.98 0.13 -21.55
N GLY A 310 -5.37 -1.14 -21.60
CA GLY A 310 -4.56 -2.19 -22.19
C GLY A 310 -5.23 -3.57 -22.13
N THR A 311 -4.46 -4.57 -22.55
CA THR A 311 -4.88 -5.97 -22.62
C THR A 311 -4.13 -6.77 -21.56
N LEU A 312 -4.88 -7.36 -20.62
CA LEU A 312 -4.38 -8.31 -19.64
C LEU A 312 -4.43 -9.72 -20.22
N ALA A 313 -3.28 -10.38 -20.35
CA ALA A 313 -3.16 -11.79 -20.70
C ALA A 313 -2.85 -12.63 -19.46
N ILE A 314 -3.68 -13.62 -19.16
CA ILE A 314 -3.51 -14.55 -18.05
C ILE A 314 -2.61 -15.70 -18.50
N ILE A 315 -1.39 -15.74 -17.97
CA ILE A 315 -0.41 -16.80 -18.28
C ILE A 315 -0.66 -18.02 -17.37
N SER A 316 -0.89 -17.76 -16.09
CA SER A 316 -1.30 -18.70 -15.06
C SER A 316 -2.15 -17.97 -14.01
N PRO A 317 -2.76 -18.66 -13.03
CA PRO A 317 -3.57 -17.99 -12.00
C PRO A 317 -2.82 -16.90 -11.21
N ASP A 318 -1.51 -17.01 -11.11
CA ASP A 318 -0.61 -16.15 -10.33
C ASP A 318 0.31 -15.26 -11.19
N ILE A 319 0.38 -15.47 -12.51
CA ILE A 319 1.23 -14.70 -13.43
C ILE A 319 0.39 -14.12 -14.57
N VAL A 320 0.53 -12.82 -14.78
CA VAL A 320 -0.14 -12.10 -15.87
C VAL A 320 0.86 -11.28 -16.66
N HIS A 321 0.58 -11.14 -17.95
CA HIS A 321 1.25 -10.20 -18.83
C HIS A 321 0.28 -9.08 -19.19
N PHE A 322 0.76 -7.84 -19.27
CA PHE A 322 -0.07 -6.69 -19.64
C PHE A 322 0.57 -5.90 -20.75
N GLU A 323 -0.22 -5.58 -21.76
CA GLU A 323 0.15 -4.73 -22.90
C GLU A 323 -0.70 -3.47 -22.87
N PHE A 324 -0.08 -2.32 -22.59
CA PHE A 324 -0.69 -1.00 -22.62
C PHE A 324 -0.88 -0.52 -24.06
N ASP A 325 -1.99 0.16 -24.33
CA ASP A 325 -2.24 0.79 -25.64
C ASP A 325 -1.26 1.94 -25.92
N THR A 326 -0.77 2.58 -24.84
CA THR A 326 0.17 3.70 -24.89
C THR A 326 1.38 3.40 -24.02
N PRO A 327 2.61 3.75 -24.45
CA PRO A 327 3.81 3.50 -23.65
C PRO A 327 3.73 4.17 -22.28
N GLN A 328 4.02 3.40 -21.23
CA GLN A 328 4.03 3.86 -19.86
C GLN A 328 5.44 4.21 -19.41
N TRP A 329 5.55 5.32 -18.68
CA TRP A 329 6.84 5.79 -18.18
C TRP A 329 7.25 5.06 -16.91
N ALA A 330 8.49 4.54 -16.90
CA ALA A 330 9.19 4.01 -15.73
C ALA A 330 8.43 2.89 -14.98
N ILE A 331 7.96 1.88 -15.71
CA ILE A 331 7.48 0.62 -15.13
C ILE A 331 8.59 0.05 -14.23
N THR A 332 8.31 -0.10 -12.93
CA THR A 332 9.34 -0.33 -11.90
C THR A 332 9.15 -1.69 -11.22
N PRO A 333 10.11 -2.62 -11.35
CA PRO A 333 10.06 -3.90 -10.65
C PRO A 333 9.92 -3.77 -9.13
N GLY A 334 9.05 -4.60 -8.53
CA GLY A 334 8.70 -4.58 -7.11
C GLY A 334 7.58 -3.61 -6.72
N GLN A 335 7.16 -2.70 -7.61
CA GLN A 335 5.93 -1.94 -7.41
C GLN A 335 4.71 -2.84 -7.64
N ALA A 336 3.59 -2.46 -7.03
CA ALA A 336 2.33 -3.14 -7.26
C ALA A 336 1.75 -2.75 -8.63
N PHE A 337 1.17 -3.75 -9.30
CA PHE A 337 0.42 -3.63 -10.54
C PHE A 337 -1.02 -4.00 -10.25
N VAL A 338 -1.97 -3.10 -10.49
CA VAL A 338 -3.39 -3.30 -10.14
C VAL A 338 -4.26 -3.09 -11.37
N CYS A 339 -5.13 -4.07 -11.66
CA CYS A 339 -6.08 -4.03 -12.77
C CYS A 339 -7.48 -3.64 -12.30
N TYR A 340 -8.17 -2.88 -13.14
CA TYR A 340 -9.49 -2.33 -12.88
C TYR A 340 -10.45 -2.55 -14.06
N GLU A 341 -11.69 -2.90 -13.72
CA GLU A 341 -12.84 -2.85 -14.63
C GLU A 341 -13.76 -1.72 -14.17
N GLY A 342 -13.59 -0.55 -14.78
CA GLY A 342 -14.21 0.69 -14.31
C GLY A 342 -13.78 1.04 -12.88
N GLU A 343 -14.71 0.95 -11.93
CA GLU A 343 -14.43 1.17 -10.51
C GLU A 343 -13.98 -0.09 -9.76
N LYS A 344 -14.22 -1.27 -10.32
CA LYS A 344 -13.95 -2.55 -9.65
C LYS A 344 -12.47 -2.90 -9.77
N VAL A 345 -11.85 -3.26 -8.65
CA VAL A 345 -10.52 -3.88 -8.63
C VAL A 345 -10.68 -5.34 -9.06
N LEU A 346 -10.08 -5.71 -10.18
CA LEU A 346 -10.06 -7.10 -10.63
C LEU A 346 -9.04 -7.92 -9.84
N GLY A 347 -7.86 -7.33 -9.61
CA GLY A 347 -6.76 -7.96 -8.91
C GLY A 347 -5.48 -7.15 -9.04
N GLY A 348 -4.40 -7.69 -8.49
CA GLY A 348 -3.09 -7.11 -8.67
C GLY A 348 -1.95 -7.98 -8.14
N GLY A 349 -0.74 -7.70 -8.61
CA GLY A 349 0.48 -8.45 -8.28
C GLY A 349 1.70 -7.53 -8.20
N TRP A 350 2.88 -8.11 -8.28
CA TRP A 350 4.16 -7.40 -8.25
C TRP A 350 4.78 -7.36 -9.65
N ILE A 351 5.19 -6.17 -10.10
CA ILE A 351 5.90 -6.02 -11.37
C ILE A 351 7.23 -6.77 -11.29
N LYS A 352 7.48 -7.67 -12.23
CA LYS A 352 8.72 -8.44 -12.34
C LYS A 352 9.79 -7.64 -13.09
N LYS A 353 11.05 -8.00 -12.90
CA LYS A 353 12.12 -7.59 -13.82
C LYS A 353 11.83 -8.14 -15.24
N PRO A 354 12.09 -7.36 -16.30
CA PRO A 354 11.97 -7.81 -17.69
C PRO A 354 12.72 -9.11 -17.97
#